data_AF-A0A8S0VA63-F1
#
_entry.id   AF-A0A8S0VA63-F1
#
_cell.length_a   1.000
_cell.length_b   1.000
_cell.length_c   1.000
_cell.angle_alpha   90.00
_cell.angle_beta   90.00
_cell.angle_gamma   90.00
#
_symmetry.space_group_name_H-M   'P 1'
#
loop_
_entity.id
_entity.type
_entity.pdbx_description
1 polymer ?
#
loop_
_entity_poly.entity_id
_entity_poly.type
_entity_poly.pdbx_seq_one_letter_code
_entity_poly.pdbx_strand_id
1 'polypeptide(L)'
;IEVDLQAGDVINVELQNNYNTYSFDGKKKLVLSTTSWLGGKNDFLGIAYLVVGGLCFFLSLVFTIIYLVKPRKLGDPSYLSWNRNPGGH
;
A
#
# COMPACT_ATOMS: atom_id res chain seq x y z
N ILE A 1 27.74 8.63 -14.56
CA ILE A 1 28.95 8.50 -13.73
C ILE A 1 28.76 7.22 -12.95
N GLU A 2 29.62 6.24 -13.17
CA GLU A 2 29.47 4.88 -12.64
C GLU A 2 30.57 4.66 -11.59
N VAL A 3 30.65 5.59 -10.65
CA VAL A 3 31.65 5.62 -9.58
C VAL A 3 30.91 5.82 -8.27
N ASP A 4 31.14 4.90 -7.33
CA ASP A 4 30.53 4.97 -5.99
C ASP A 4 31.17 6.10 -5.18
N LEU A 5 30.31 6.93 -4.58
CA LEU A 5 30.71 8.00 -3.67
C LEU A 5 30.90 7.44 -2.26
N GLN A 6 32.07 7.67 -1.66
CA GLN A 6 32.41 7.22 -0.32
C GLN A 6 32.09 8.31 0.72
N ALA A 7 31.96 7.88 1.98
CA ALA A 7 31.76 8.82 3.08
C ALA A 7 33.01 9.72 3.24
N GLY A 8 32.81 11.03 3.14
CA GLY A 8 33.89 12.02 3.21
C GLY A 8 34.29 12.61 1.86
N ASP A 9 33.73 12.12 0.76
CA ASP A 9 34.00 12.68 -0.57
C ASP A 9 33.43 14.10 -0.70
N VAL A 10 34.25 15.01 -1.25
CA VAL A 10 33.86 16.39 -1.51
C VAL A 10 33.42 16.52 -2.97
N ILE A 11 32.15 16.89 -3.16
CA ILE A 11 31.55 17.06 -4.49
C ILE A 11 31.35 18.55 -4.75
N ASN A 12 32.02 19.09 -5.76
CA ASN A 12 31.78 20.45 -6.25
C ASN A 12 30.73 20.40 -7.35
N VAL A 13 29.61 21.10 -7.17
CA VAL A 13 28.56 21.21 -8.18
C VAL A 13 28.44 22.66 -8.63
N GLU A 14 28.84 22.93 -9.87
CA GLU A 14 28.64 24.24 -10.51
C GLU A 14 27.32 24.23 -11.28
N LEU A 15 26.38 25.11 -10.90
CA LEU A 15 25.10 25.28 -11.60
C LEU A 15 25.04 26.64 -12.29
N GLN A 16 24.92 26.62 -13.61
CA GLN A 16 24.54 27.80 -14.41
C GLN A 16 23.01 27.88 -14.54
N ASN A 17 22.42 28.97 -14.05
CA ASN A 17 20.97 29.15 -14.03
C ASN A 17 20.43 29.73 -15.35
N ASN A 18 20.41 28.92 -16.41
CA ASN A 18 19.95 29.33 -17.75
C ASN A 18 18.42 29.27 -17.95
N TYR A 19 17.66 28.85 -16.92
CA TYR A 19 16.21 28.71 -17.01
C TYR A 19 15.55 29.55 -15.91
N ASN A 20 14.66 30.49 -16.23
CA ASN A 20 14.05 31.34 -15.21
C ASN A 20 12.73 30.74 -14.71
N THR A 21 12.65 30.39 -13.41
CA THR A 21 11.40 29.90 -12.78
C THR A 21 10.63 30.98 -12.01
N TYR A 22 11.16 32.20 -11.93
CA TYR A 22 10.59 33.29 -11.13
C TYR A 22 9.28 33.83 -11.71
N SER A 23 9.05 33.69 -13.03
CA SER A 23 7.83 34.14 -13.69
C SER A 23 6.57 33.34 -13.31
N PHE A 24 6.74 32.14 -12.74
CA PHE A 24 5.64 31.25 -12.36
C PHE A 24 5.78 30.70 -10.92
N ASP A 25 6.60 31.34 -10.10
CA ASP A 25 6.88 30.94 -8.71
C ASP A 25 7.37 29.48 -8.56
N GLY A 26 8.10 28.99 -9.56
CA GLY A 26 8.64 27.63 -9.58
C GLY A 26 9.85 27.46 -8.67
N LYS A 27 9.89 26.35 -7.92
CA LYS A 27 11.02 26.00 -7.04
C LYS A 27 11.97 25.04 -7.74
N LYS A 28 13.28 25.32 -7.63
CA LYS A 28 14.35 24.45 -8.13
C LYS A 28 15.14 23.85 -6.98
N LYS A 29 15.48 22.58 -7.08
CA LYS A 29 16.27 21.85 -6.08
C LYS A 29 17.17 20.84 -6.79
N LEU A 30 18.42 20.75 -6.35
CA LEU A 30 19.31 19.64 -6.68
C LEU A 30 19.18 18.58 -5.58
N VAL A 31 18.88 17.34 -5.96
CA VAL A 31 18.76 16.22 -5.01
C VAL A 31 19.67 15.10 -5.49
N LEU A 32 20.61 14.70 -4.64
CA LEU A 32 21.45 13.53 -4.85
C LEU A 32 20.84 12.37 -4.06
N SER A 33 20.47 11.29 -4.73
CA SER A 33 19.88 10.12 -4.09
C SER A 33 20.30 8.84 -4.81
N THR A 34 20.51 7.77 -4.05
CA THR A 34 20.70 6.42 -4.59
C THR A 34 19.35 5.79 -4.89
N THR A 35 19.21 5.14 -6.03
CA THR A 35 18.02 4.36 -6.38
C THR A 35 18.14 2.94 -5.84
N SER A 36 17.10 2.47 -5.17
CA SER A 36 16.91 1.06 -4.84
C SER A 36 16.16 0.35 -5.96
N TRP A 37 15.92 -0.97 -5.82
CA TRP A 37 15.10 -1.74 -6.75
C TRP A 37 13.67 -1.18 -6.89
N LEU A 38 13.12 -0.57 -5.83
CA LEU A 38 11.81 0.10 -5.84
C LEU A 38 11.88 1.57 -6.29
N GLY A 39 13.05 2.05 -6.69
CA GLY A 39 13.31 3.45 -7.04
C GLY A 39 13.86 4.26 -5.86
N GLY A 40 13.56 5.56 -5.86
CA GLY A 40 13.98 6.48 -4.79
C GLY A 40 13.25 6.25 -3.46
N LYS A 41 13.53 7.08 -2.47
CA LYS A 41 12.87 7.01 -1.16
C LYS A 41 11.36 7.23 -1.29
N ASN A 42 10.57 6.18 -1.06
CA ASN A 42 9.12 6.24 -1.06
C ASN A 42 8.49 5.23 -0.08
N ASP A 43 7.98 5.73 1.04
CA ASP A 43 7.37 4.89 2.08
C ASP A 43 5.90 4.52 1.77
N PHE A 44 5.29 5.15 0.76
CA PHE A 44 3.88 4.96 0.41
C PHE A 44 3.54 3.50 0.10
N LEU A 45 4.37 2.85 -0.72
CA LEU A 45 4.10 1.49 -1.15
C LEU A 45 4.16 0.51 0.03
N GLY A 46 5.14 0.67 0.91
CA GLY A 46 5.26 -0.14 2.14
C GLY A 46 4.05 0.02 3.06
N ILE A 47 3.61 1.26 3.30
CA ILE A 47 2.42 1.54 4.11
C ILE A 47 1.18 0.95 3.46
N ALA A 48 1.00 1.09 2.15
CA ALA A 48 -0.14 0.55 1.43
C ALA A 48 -0.25 -0.98 1.58
N TYR A 49 0.86 -1.71 1.42
CA TYR A 49 0.89 -3.16 1.63
C TYR A 49 0.56 -3.56 3.07
N LEU A 50 1.09 -2.84 4.07
CA LEU A 50 0.80 -3.12 5.47
C LEU A 50 -0.68 -2.89 5.82
N VAL A 51 -1.28 -1.82 5.30
CA VAL A 51 -2.71 -1.52 5.52
C VAL A 51 -3.60 -2.58 4.88
N VAL A 52 -3.36 -2.93 3.61
CA VAL A 52 -4.16 -3.93 2.89
C VAL A 52 -3.98 -5.32 3.52
N GLY A 53 -2.75 -5.69 3.87
CA GLY A 53 -2.46 -6.94 4.56
C GLY A 53 -3.12 -7.01 5.94
N GLY A 54 -3.04 -5.93 6.72
CA GLY A 54 -3.69 -5.84 8.03
C GLY A 54 -5.21 -5.95 7.95
N LEU A 55 -5.84 -5.28 6.97
CA LEU A 55 -7.28 -5.38 6.73
C LEU A 55 -7.69 -6.82 6.36
N CYS A 56 -6.94 -7.45 5.46
CA CYS A 56 -7.21 -8.83 5.04
C CYS A 56 -7.06 -9.82 6.21
N PHE A 57 -6.00 -9.67 7.00
CA PHE A 57 -5.76 -10.49 8.19
C PHE A 57 -6.88 -10.34 9.22
N PHE A 58 -7.32 -9.10 9.48
CA PHE A 58 -8.43 -8.83 10.39
C PHE A 58 -9.73 -9.48 9.92
N LEU A 59 -10.09 -9.32 8.64
CA LEU A 59 -11.28 -9.95 8.07
C LEU A 59 -11.22 -11.48 8.13
N SER A 60 -10.06 -12.06 7.83
CA SER A 60 -9.82 -13.51 7.94
C SER A 60 -10.07 -13.98 9.37
N LEU A 61 -9.51 -13.30 10.37
CA LEU A 61 -9.68 -13.64 11.77
C LEU A 61 -11.15 -13.56 12.21
N VAL A 62 -11.87 -12.50 11.80
CA VAL A 62 -13.30 -12.35 12.08
C VAL A 62 -14.11 -13.50 11.47
N PHE A 63 -13.88 -13.83 10.20
CA PHE A 63 -14.58 -14.95 9.56
C PHE A 63 -14.25 -16.29 10.20
N THR A 64 -12.99 -16.53 10.57
CA THR A 64 -12.58 -17.74 11.29
C THR A 64 -13.29 -17.87 12.64
N ILE A 65 -13.37 -16.78 13.42
CA ILE A 65 -14.11 -16.78 14.70
C ILE A 65 -15.60 -17.10 14.47
N ILE A 66 -16.24 -16.43 13.50
CA ILE A 66 -17.67 -16.67 13.21
C ILE A 66 -17.91 -18.12 12.80
N TYR A 67 -17.02 -18.67 11.96
CA TYR A 67 -17.10 -20.06 11.51
C TYR A 67 -16.99 -21.06 12.67
N LEU A 68 -16.10 -20.81 13.64
CA LEU A 68 -15.91 -21.67 14.81
C LEU A 68 -17.06 -21.55 15.83
N VAL A 69 -17.60 -20.34 16.04
CA VAL A 69 -18.66 -20.09 17.05
C VAL A 69 -20.05 -20.49 16.54
N LYS A 70 -20.32 -20.31 15.24
CA LYS A 70 -21.61 -20.65 14.60
C LYS A 70 -21.35 -21.50 13.34
N PRO A 71 -20.85 -22.74 13.49
CA PRO A 71 -20.63 -23.61 12.34
C PRO A 71 -21.97 -23.91 11.67
N ARG A 72 -22.21 -23.29 10.52
CA ARG A 72 -23.37 -23.60 9.67
C ARG A 72 -23.04 -24.82 8.83
N LYS A 73 -23.94 -25.80 8.79
CA LYS A 73 -23.86 -26.90 7.84
C LYS A 73 -24.01 -26.31 6.42
N LEU A 74 -23.02 -26.60 5.57
CA LEU A 74 -23.05 -26.16 4.18
C LEU A 74 -24.20 -26.86 3.45
N GLY A 75 -25.11 -26.09 2.84
CA GLY A 75 -26.23 -26.65 2.07
C GLY A 75 -27.40 -27.20 2.89
N ASP A 76 -27.58 -26.76 4.13
CA ASP A 76 -28.70 -27.20 4.97
C ASP A 76 -30.08 -26.74 4.40
N PRO A 77 -30.97 -27.67 3.98
CA PRO A 77 -32.26 -27.34 3.37
C PRO A 77 -33.22 -26.59 4.30
N SER A 78 -32.96 -26.58 5.62
CA SER A 78 -33.77 -25.84 6.60
C SER A 78 -33.67 -24.32 6.45
N TYR A 79 -32.62 -23.80 5.80
CA TYR A 79 -32.46 -22.37 5.51
C TYR A 79 -33.12 -21.93 4.20
N LEU A 80 -33.66 -22.87 3.41
CA LEU A 80 -34.40 -22.55 2.20
C LEU A 80 -35.69 -21.85 2.59
N SER A 81 -35.96 -20.68 2.00
CA SER A 81 -37.07 -19.80 2.39
C SER A 81 -38.43 -20.49 2.36
N TRP A 82 -38.64 -21.41 1.40
CA TRP A 82 -39.85 -22.20 1.25
C TRP A 82 -39.99 -23.36 2.25
N ASN A 83 -38.88 -23.82 2.86
CA ASN A 83 -38.89 -24.85 3.90
C ASN A 83 -39.00 -24.25 5.32
N ARG A 84 -38.82 -22.92 5.42
CA ARG A 84 -38.78 -22.18 6.68
C ARG A 84 -40.18 -21.80 7.21
N ASN A 85 -41.22 -21.95 6.38
CA ASN A 85 -42.60 -21.61 6.73
C ASN A 85 -43.58 -22.65 6.12
N PRO A 86 -43.87 -23.79 6.79
CA PRO A 86 -44.74 -24.83 6.25
C PRO A 86 -46.25 -24.49 6.29
N GLY A 87 -46.64 -23.22 6.44
CA GLY A 87 -48.02 -22.81 6.73
C GLY A 87 -48.46 -21.53 6.03
N GLY A 88 -48.04 -21.33 4.78
CA GLY A 88 -48.58 -20.31 3.88
C GLY A 88 -49.71 -20.82 2.97
N HIS A 89 -50.46 -21.82 3.45
CA HIS A 89 -51.77 -22.38 3.08
C HIS A 89 -51.84 -23.81 3.60
#